data_AF-A0A950SGE5-F1
#
_entry.id   AF-A0A950SGE5-F1
#
_cell.length_a   1.000
_cell.length_b   1.000
_cell.length_c   1.000
_cell.angle_alpha   90.00
_cell.angle_beta   90.00
_cell.angle_gamma   90.00
#
_symmetry.space_group_name_H-M   'P 1'
#
loop_
_entity.id
_entity.type
_entity.pdbx_description
1 polymer ?
#
loop_
_entity_poly.entity_id
_entity_poly.type
_entity_poly.pdbx_seq_one_letter_code
_entity_poly.pdbx_strand_id
1 'polypeptide(L)'
;MLTRIDALRTRELAPIEKTAVEAHLRTCRSCDESQDDVEQLVHAVKSLALVPPVSCVETCKEAIADSFDRVGDVWVAFTKDRIRMIRSAESIDDVRQPYAKKYGRVLEPGTIPATLRRQVIAAVEGEGVDSPKVDLDAANDLEHDVLQALTRIPRGEVRTYAWVARQVGRPRAVRAVASVIARNVVPYVVPCHRVVPSSGGIGNYIFGSATKRALLAREGVDVDQLDALAKEHVRYIGSKTTHIFCFPTCRDAKRIQEKNRMPFRDADDALESGYRPCRHCQPVAA
;
A
#
# COMPACT_ATOMS: atom_id res chain seq x y z
N MET A 1 25.17 30.22 -33.33
CA MET A 1 26.52 29.72 -33.66
C MET A 1 27.41 30.02 -32.47
N LEU A 2 27.95 29.00 -31.81
CA LEU A 2 29.01 29.19 -30.82
C LEU A 2 30.22 29.81 -31.52
N THR A 3 30.87 30.80 -30.91
CA THR A 3 32.13 31.32 -31.47
C THR A 3 33.18 30.21 -31.42
N ARG A 4 34.25 30.31 -32.23
CA ARG A 4 35.36 29.33 -32.15
C ARG A 4 36.01 29.31 -30.76
N ILE A 5 35.94 30.41 -30.01
CA ILE A 5 36.38 30.48 -28.61
C ILE A 5 35.42 29.70 -27.69
N ASP A 6 34.12 29.76 -27.92
CA ASP A 6 33.15 28.95 -27.16
C ASP A 6 33.28 27.45 -27.41
N ALA A 7 33.54 27.04 -28.66
CA ALA A 7 33.81 25.65 -29.02
C ALA A 7 35.14 25.13 -28.42
N LEU A 8 36.13 26.01 -28.22
CA LEU A 8 37.37 25.67 -27.49
C LEU A 8 37.06 25.34 -26.03
N ARG A 9 36.13 26.09 -25.40
CA ARG A 9 35.74 25.95 -23.99
C ARG A 9 34.99 24.65 -23.68
N THR A 10 34.09 24.23 -24.58
CA THR A 10 33.32 22.97 -24.46
C THR A 10 34.11 21.73 -24.87
N ARG A 11 35.37 21.89 -25.32
CA ARG A 11 36.23 20.85 -25.89
C ARG A 11 35.64 20.22 -27.16
N GLU A 12 34.90 21.00 -27.92
CA GLU A 12 34.21 20.58 -29.14
C GLU A 12 35.03 20.90 -30.41
N LEU A 13 36.14 21.63 -30.29
CA LEU A 13 37.06 21.86 -31.41
C LEU A 13 37.88 20.62 -31.76
N ALA A 14 38.05 20.39 -33.06
CA ALA A 14 39.04 19.44 -33.56
C ALA A 14 40.46 19.89 -33.15
N PRO A 15 41.42 18.95 -32.97
CA PRO A 15 42.78 19.28 -32.48
C PRO A 15 43.49 20.37 -33.29
N ILE A 16 43.33 20.37 -34.62
CA ILE A 16 43.93 21.36 -35.53
C ILE A 16 43.34 22.75 -35.30
N GLU A 17 42.01 22.83 -35.14
CA GLU A 17 41.31 24.08 -34.90
C GLU A 17 41.62 24.63 -33.51
N LYS A 18 41.74 23.75 -32.51
CA LYS A 18 42.20 24.10 -31.17
C LYS A 18 43.57 24.77 -31.21
N THR A 19 44.55 24.16 -31.87
CA THR A 19 45.91 24.74 -31.99
C THR A 19 45.89 26.09 -32.71
N ALA A 20 45.05 26.25 -33.74
CA ALA A 20 44.91 27.51 -34.45
C ALA A 20 44.29 28.62 -33.58
N VAL A 21 43.28 28.29 -32.77
CA VAL A 21 42.65 29.24 -31.85
C VAL A 21 43.61 29.61 -30.71
N GLU A 22 44.33 28.64 -30.13
CA GLU A 22 45.37 28.89 -29.10
C GLU A 22 46.51 29.76 -29.64
N ALA A 23 46.92 29.57 -30.89
CA ALA A 23 47.91 30.43 -31.53
C ALA A 23 47.39 31.86 -31.75
N HIS A 24 46.11 32.00 -32.13
CA HIS A 24 45.48 33.31 -32.29
C HIS A 24 45.38 34.08 -30.97
N LEU A 25 45.00 33.42 -29.87
CA LEU A 25 44.90 34.03 -28.55
C LEU A 25 46.23 34.67 -28.10
N ARG A 26 47.37 34.01 -28.40
CA ARG A 26 48.72 34.55 -28.14
C ARG A 26 49.07 35.82 -28.93
N THR A 27 48.32 36.16 -29.97
CA THR A 27 48.60 37.29 -30.86
C THR A 27 47.53 38.38 -30.81
N CYS A 28 46.34 38.08 -30.27
CA CYS A 28 45.23 39.03 -30.15
C CYS A 28 44.90 39.29 -28.67
N ARG A 29 45.44 40.39 -28.14
CA ARG A 29 45.27 40.79 -26.74
C ARG A 29 43.81 40.92 -26.30
N SER A 30 42.94 41.46 -27.15
CA SER A 30 41.51 41.61 -26.82
C SER A 30 40.77 40.27 -26.70
N CYS A 31 41.16 39.26 -27.49
CA CYS A 31 40.59 37.91 -27.41
C CYS A 31 41.13 37.15 -26.18
N ASP A 32 42.41 37.35 -25.86
CA ASP A 32 43.08 36.79 -24.69
C ASP A 32 42.47 37.33 -23.38
N GLU A 33 42.34 38.65 -23.25
CA GLU A 33 41.70 39.31 -22.11
C GLU A 33 40.24 38.87 -21.93
N SER A 34 39.49 38.70 -23.03
CA SER A 34 38.12 38.20 -22.98
C SER A 34 38.03 36.72 -22.52
N GLN A 35 39.04 35.90 -22.82
CA GLN A 35 39.09 34.53 -22.33
C GLN A 35 39.40 34.50 -20.84
N ASP A 36 40.39 35.30 -20.41
CA ASP A 36 40.81 35.39 -19.01
C ASP A 36 39.67 35.88 -18.11
N ASP A 37 38.94 36.93 -18.51
CA ASP A 37 37.79 37.45 -17.75
C ASP A 37 36.71 36.38 -17.52
N VAL A 38 36.45 35.55 -18.53
CA VAL A 38 35.47 34.48 -18.45
C VAL A 38 35.98 33.30 -17.62
N GLU A 39 37.27 32.95 -17.72
CA GLU A 39 37.87 31.93 -16.86
C GLU A 39 37.87 32.36 -15.39
N GLN A 40 38.14 33.63 -15.11
CA GLN A 40 38.02 34.22 -13.77
C GLN A 40 36.58 34.15 -13.25
N LEU A 41 35.58 34.46 -14.08
CA LEU A 41 34.16 34.31 -13.70
C LEU A 41 33.78 32.84 -13.43
N VAL A 42 34.23 31.90 -14.26
CA VAL A 42 33.98 30.46 -14.04
C VAL A 42 34.66 29.98 -12.76
N HIS A 43 35.88 30.44 -12.48
CA HIS A 43 36.57 30.14 -11.24
C HIS A 43 35.84 30.74 -10.04
N ALA A 44 35.43 32.01 -10.12
CA ALA A 44 34.63 32.68 -9.10
C ALA A 44 33.32 31.92 -8.82
N VAL A 45 32.59 31.52 -9.86
CA VAL A 45 31.34 30.75 -9.72
C VAL A 45 31.58 29.36 -9.16
N LYS A 46 32.64 28.64 -9.57
CA LYS A 46 33.00 27.34 -8.99
C LYS A 46 33.49 27.44 -7.54
N SER A 47 34.11 28.58 -7.20
CA SER A 47 34.58 28.89 -5.85
C SER A 47 33.46 29.37 -4.93
N LEU A 48 32.29 29.76 -5.47
CA LEU A 48 31.06 29.89 -4.71
C LEU A 48 30.64 28.50 -4.22
N ALA A 49 31.22 28.08 -3.10
CA ALA A 49 30.77 26.94 -2.32
C ALA A 49 29.40 27.26 -1.70
N LEU A 50 28.36 27.26 -2.53
CA LEU A 50 27.00 27.33 -2.05
C LEU A 50 26.67 25.96 -1.45
N VAL A 51 26.86 25.84 -0.15
CA VAL A 51 26.23 24.76 0.61
C VAL A 51 24.73 25.04 0.57
N PRO A 52 23.92 24.21 -0.10
CA PRO A 52 22.48 24.43 -0.11
C PRO A 52 21.99 24.47 1.34
N PRO A 53 21.12 25.42 1.71
CA PRO A 53 20.62 25.50 3.07
C PRO A 53 19.99 24.15 3.44
N VAL A 54 20.19 23.71 4.68
CA VAL A 54 19.69 22.42 5.19
C VAL A 54 18.22 22.22 4.86
N SER A 55 17.42 23.30 4.91
CA SER A 55 16.02 23.32 4.53
C SER A 55 15.75 22.89 3.09
N CYS A 56 16.59 23.25 2.12
CA CYS A 56 16.45 22.84 0.73
C CYS A 56 16.79 21.34 0.57
N VAL A 57 17.84 20.87 1.25
CA VAL A 57 18.23 19.45 1.24
C VAL A 57 17.15 18.60 1.89
N GLU A 58 16.61 19.02 3.04
CA GLU A 58 15.52 18.33 3.73
C GLU A 58 14.24 18.36 2.91
N THR A 59 13.87 19.49 2.32
CA THR A 59 12.69 19.60 1.44
C THR A 59 12.83 18.69 0.22
N CYS A 60 14.00 18.67 -0.43
CA CYS A 60 14.27 17.76 -1.55
C CYS A 60 14.22 16.29 -1.11
N LYS A 61 14.75 15.95 0.08
CA LYS A 61 14.68 14.59 0.64
C LYS A 61 13.24 14.18 0.91
N GLU A 62 12.44 15.01 1.57
CA GLU A 62 11.01 14.73 1.80
C GLU A 62 10.23 14.62 0.47
N ALA A 63 10.63 15.37 -0.55
CA ALA A 63 10.00 15.33 -1.86
C ALA A 63 10.29 14.05 -2.65
N ILE A 64 11.44 13.39 -2.45
CA ILE A 64 11.89 12.25 -3.31
C ILE A 64 12.11 10.93 -2.55
N ALA A 65 12.18 10.96 -1.23
CA ALA A 65 12.49 9.81 -0.39
C ALA A 65 11.43 9.59 0.68
N ASP A 66 11.19 8.32 0.99
CA ASP A 66 10.44 7.90 2.17
C ASP A 66 11.36 7.09 3.09
N SER A 67 10.93 6.89 4.32
CA SER A 67 11.71 6.16 5.31
C SER A 67 11.30 4.69 5.36
N PHE A 68 12.23 3.82 5.73
CA PHE A 68 11.93 2.44 6.09
C PHE A 68 12.51 2.06 7.45
N ASP A 69 11.82 1.13 8.12
CA ASP A 69 12.24 0.54 9.39
C ASP A 69 11.75 -0.93 9.42
N ARG A 70 12.36 -1.75 10.27
CA ARG A 70 11.95 -3.13 10.52
C ARG A 70 11.11 -3.22 11.79
N VAL A 71 9.94 -3.86 11.68
CA VAL A 71 9.04 -4.10 12.80
C VAL A 71 8.77 -5.59 12.88
N GLY A 72 9.44 -6.28 13.80
CA GLY A 72 9.44 -7.74 13.84
C GLY A 72 9.99 -8.33 12.53
N ASP A 73 9.16 -9.15 11.87
CA ASP A 73 9.52 -9.86 10.64
C ASP A 73 9.07 -9.15 9.34
N VAL A 74 8.59 -7.91 9.44
CA VAL A 74 8.16 -7.12 8.29
C VAL A 74 8.95 -5.84 8.15
N TRP A 75 9.19 -5.47 6.88
CA TRP A 75 9.70 -4.16 6.50
C TRP A 75 8.54 -3.20 6.31
N VAL A 76 8.67 -2.00 6.86
CA VAL A 76 7.65 -0.95 6.80
C VAL A 76 8.25 0.26 6.11
N ALA A 77 7.65 0.69 5.02
CA ALA A 77 7.93 1.98 4.41
C ALA A 77 6.85 3.00 4.82
N PHE A 78 7.28 4.18 5.23
CA PHE A 78 6.41 5.20 5.83
C PHE A 78 6.83 6.62 5.45
N THR A 79 5.84 7.49 5.40
CA THR A 79 6.04 8.94 5.42
C THR A 79 6.07 9.41 6.89
N LYS A 80 6.13 10.73 7.14
CA LYS A 80 6.17 11.28 8.49
C LYS A 80 5.09 10.74 9.44
N ASP A 81 3.87 10.48 8.94
CA ASP A 81 2.72 10.12 9.78
C ASP A 81 1.82 9.00 9.21
N ARG A 82 2.21 8.37 8.09
CA ARG A 82 1.44 7.31 7.44
C ARG A 82 2.30 6.15 6.97
N ILE A 83 1.72 4.95 7.00
CA ILE A 83 2.31 3.72 6.45
C ILE A 83 1.96 3.64 4.96
N ARG A 84 2.98 3.53 4.10
CA ARG A 84 2.79 3.44 2.64
C ARG A 84 2.99 2.02 2.10
N MET A 85 3.82 1.20 2.74
CA MET A 85 3.97 -0.20 2.37
C MET A 85 4.39 -1.07 3.56
N ILE A 86 3.87 -2.29 3.62
CA ILE A 86 4.36 -3.35 4.50
C ILE A 86 4.71 -4.55 3.63
N ARG A 87 5.90 -5.12 3.82
CA ARG A 87 6.35 -6.29 3.06
C ARG A 87 7.14 -7.25 3.93
N SER A 88 6.82 -8.54 3.81
CA SER A 88 7.68 -9.62 4.31
C SER A 88 8.74 -9.91 3.24
N ALA A 89 10.01 -9.82 3.62
CA ALA A 89 11.16 -10.06 2.75
C ALA A 89 12.40 -10.35 3.61
N GLU A 90 13.33 -11.15 3.08
CA GLU A 90 14.59 -11.49 3.75
C GLU A 90 15.55 -10.29 3.78
N SER A 91 15.61 -9.55 2.68
CA SER A 91 16.47 -8.37 2.51
C SER A 91 15.65 -7.09 2.29
N ILE A 92 16.26 -5.95 2.65
CA ILE A 92 15.72 -4.62 2.30
C ILE A 92 15.72 -4.37 0.78
N ASP A 93 16.63 -5.00 0.02
CA ASP A 93 16.72 -4.79 -1.42
C ASP A 93 15.50 -5.36 -2.17
N ASP A 94 14.91 -6.43 -1.66
CA ASP A 94 13.64 -7.01 -2.12
C ASP A 94 12.44 -6.07 -1.91
N VAL A 95 12.60 -5.07 -1.05
CA VAL A 95 11.61 -4.02 -0.79
C VAL A 95 11.90 -2.79 -1.63
N ARG A 96 13.17 -2.35 -1.69
CA ARG A 96 13.61 -1.14 -2.39
C ARG A 96 13.27 -1.14 -3.87
N GLN A 97 13.63 -2.22 -4.59
CA GLN A 97 13.44 -2.24 -6.05
C GLN A 97 11.94 -2.18 -6.43
N PRO A 98 11.03 -2.96 -5.82
CA PRO A 98 9.61 -2.85 -6.09
C PRO A 98 8.99 -1.54 -5.61
N TYR A 99 9.49 -0.96 -4.52
CA TYR A 99 9.06 0.34 -4.02
C TYR A 99 9.36 1.46 -5.01
N ALA A 100 10.61 1.54 -5.47
CA ALA A 100 11.04 2.53 -6.45
C ALA A 100 10.25 2.40 -7.76
N LYS A 101 10.01 1.17 -8.23
CA LYS A 101 9.19 0.92 -9.41
C LYS A 101 7.74 1.38 -9.26
N LYS A 102 7.13 1.22 -8.08
CA LYS A 102 5.73 1.58 -7.84
C LYS A 102 5.55 3.08 -7.58
N TYR A 103 6.41 3.68 -6.77
CA TYR A 103 6.21 5.04 -6.28
C TYR A 103 7.12 6.08 -6.95
N GLY A 104 8.16 5.66 -7.68
CA GLY A 104 9.17 6.58 -8.23
C GLY A 104 10.00 7.27 -7.15
N ARG A 105 10.08 6.68 -5.95
CA ARG A 105 10.72 7.25 -4.75
C ARG A 105 11.76 6.28 -4.20
N VAL A 106 12.76 6.82 -3.51
CA VAL A 106 13.80 6.02 -2.84
C VAL A 106 13.46 5.76 -1.38
N LEU A 107 14.04 4.71 -0.81
CA LEU A 107 13.87 4.35 0.60
C LEU A 107 15.17 4.53 1.37
N GLU A 108 15.11 5.40 2.37
CA GLU A 108 16.22 5.69 3.29
C GLU A 108 15.96 5.10 4.68
N PRO A 109 17.01 4.65 5.40
CA PRO A 109 16.84 4.17 6.77
C PRO A 109 16.23 5.25 7.66
N GLY A 110 15.24 4.89 8.46
CA GLY A 110 14.62 5.79 9.42
C GLY A 110 14.01 5.04 10.60
N THR A 111 13.59 5.78 11.63
CA THR A 111 12.88 5.19 12.78
C THR A 111 11.39 5.42 12.61
N ILE A 112 10.61 4.35 12.55
CA ILE A 112 9.16 4.46 12.43
C ILE A 112 8.57 5.14 13.67
N PRO A 113 7.69 6.15 13.51
CA PRO A 113 7.02 6.79 14.63
C PRO A 113 6.31 5.78 15.53
N ALA A 114 6.41 5.97 16.85
CA ALA A 114 5.86 5.03 17.84
C ALA A 114 4.37 4.74 17.64
N THR A 115 3.60 5.72 17.16
CA THR A 115 2.17 5.55 16.82
C THR A 115 1.96 4.55 15.70
N LEU A 116 2.76 4.62 14.62
CA LEU A 116 2.67 3.71 13.48
C LEU A 116 3.24 2.34 13.85
N ARG A 117 4.34 2.30 14.62
CA ARG A 117 4.92 1.06 15.14
C ARG A 117 3.89 0.23 15.89
N ARG A 118 3.12 0.85 16.80
CA ARG A 118 2.03 0.20 17.53
C ARG A 118 0.97 -0.37 16.61
N GLN A 119 0.57 0.36 15.55
CA GLN A 119 -0.39 -0.15 14.57
C GLN A 119 0.14 -1.40 13.86
N VAL A 120 1.40 -1.40 13.44
CA VAL A 120 1.99 -2.57 12.75
C VAL A 120 2.07 -3.78 13.69
N ILE A 121 2.53 -3.59 14.92
CA ILE A 121 2.63 -4.69 15.92
C ILE A 121 1.23 -5.28 16.18
N ALA A 122 0.26 -4.44 16.55
CA ALA A 122 -1.12 -4.86 16.82
C ALA A 122 -1.74 -5.60 15.61
N ALA A 123 -1.46 -5.13 14.38
CA ALA A 123 -1.96 -5.76 13.17
C ALA A 123 -1.34 -7.15 12.93
N VAL A 124 -0.02 -7.29 13.09
CA VAL A 124 0.70 -8.56 12.89
C VAL A 124 0.31 -9.59 13.97
N GLU A 125 0.02 -9.12 15.18
CA GLU A 125 -0.42 -9.96 16.30
C GLU A 125 -1.92 -10.31 16.24
N GLY A 126 -2.69 -9.74 15.29
CA GLY A 126 -4.13 -10.01 15.15
C GLY A 126 -5.01 -9.28 16.18
N GLU A 127 -4.46 -8.27 16.86
CA GLU A 127 -5.24 -7.33 17.68
C GLU A 127 -6.07 -6.37 16.82
N GLY A 128 -5.68 -6.23 15.54
CA GLY A 128 -6.32 -5.33 14.59
C GLY A 128 -5.95 -3.87 14.85
N VAL A 129 -6.37 -3.00 13.93
CA VAL A 129 -6.11 -1.56 14.03
C VAL A 129 -7.38 -0.81 13.70
N ASP A 130 -7.85 0.01 14.64
CA ASP A 130 -8.91 0.96 14.39
C ASP A 130 -8.34 2.16 13.61
N SER A 131 -8.99 2.52 12.50
CA SER A 131 -8.63 3.65 11.63
C SER A 131 -7.12 3.69 11.27
N PRO A 132 -6.64 2.72 10.48
CA PRO A 132 -5.23 2.62 10.12
C PRO A 132 -4.73 3.87 9.38
N LYS A 133 -3.58 4.40 9.79
CA LYS A 133 -2.96 5.55 9.15
C LYS A 133 -2.13 5.09 7.95
N VAL A 134 -2.81 4.91 6.83
CA VAL A 134 -2.19 4.49 5.57
C VAL A 134 -2.14 5.63 4.55
N ASP A 135 -1.15 5.54 3.69
CA ASP A 135 -0.96 6.38 2.52
C ASP A 135 -1.27 5.53 1.29
N LEU A 136 -2.29 5.94 0.53
CA LEU A 136 -2.78 5.22 -0.65
C LEU A 136 -2.71 6.11 -1.90
N ASP A 137 -1.87 7.15 -1.91
CA ASP A 137 -1.90 8.18 -2.96
C ASP A 137 -1.52 7.63 -4.35
N ALA A 138 -0.73 6.57 -4.40
CA ALA A 138 -0.37 5.88 -5.65
C ALA A 138 -1.36 4.78 -6.05
N ALA A 139 -2.45 4.58 -5.30
CA ALA A 139 -3.50 3.64 -5.65
C ALA A 139 -4.42 4.27 -6.71
N ASN A 140 -4.83 3.48 -7.71
CA ASN A 140 -5.92 3.91 -8.59
C ASN A 140 -7.27 3.88 -7.83
N ASP A 141 -8.31 4.49 -8.40
CA ASP A 141 -9.64 4.60 -7.78
C ASP A 141 -10.18 3.26 -7.24
N LEU A 142 -10.07 2.18 -8.03
CA LEU A 142 -10.53 0.86 -7.60
C LEU A 142 -9.69 0.30 -6.45
N GLU A 143 -8.36 0.44 -6.53
CA GLU A 143 -7.46 0.00 -5.46
C GLU A 143 -7.76 0.74 -4.16
N HIS A 144 -7.90 2.05 -4.25
CA HIS A 144 -8.22 2.91 -3.13
C HIS A 144 -9.55 2.51 -2.48
N ASP A 145 -10.64 2.43 -3.25
CA ASP A 145 -11.97 2.08 -2.74
C ASP A 145 -12.00 0.70 -2.09
N VAL A 146 -11.34 -0.29 -2.71
CA VAL A 146 -11.27 -1.66 -2.15
C VAL A 146 -10.48 -1.66 -0.85
N LEU A 147 -9.28 -1.07 -0.80
CA LEU A 147 -8.46 -1.05 0.41
C LEU A 147 -9.18 -0.31 1.55
N GLN A 148 -9.87 0.79 1.25
CA GLN A 148 -10.73 1.48 2.22
C GLN A 148 -11.93 0.63 2.66
N ALA A 149 -12.57 -0.12 1.77
CA ALA A 149 -13.66 -1.00 2.16
C ALA A 149 -13.19 -2.12 3.11
N LEU A 150 -11.97 -2.62 2.95
CA LEU A 150 -11.38 -3.62 3.85
C LEU A 150 -11.23 -3.11 5.28
N THR A 151 -10.84 -1.85 5.49
CA THR A 151 -10.66 -1.29 6.84
C THR A 151 -11.97 -1.17 7.61
N ARG A 152 -13.13 -1.29 6.94
CA ARG A 152 -14.46 -1.28 7.57
C ARG A 152 -14.90 -2.65 8.07
N ILE A 153 -14.20 -3.73 7.71
CA ILE A 153 -14.53 -5.08 8.18
C ILE A 153 -14.05 -5.19 9.63
N PRO A 154 -14.95 -5.37 10.63
CA PRO A 154 -14.54 -5.39 12.03
C PRO A 154 -13.63 -6.57 12.36
N ARG A 155 -12.82 -6.41 13.40
CA ARG A 155 -12.05 -7.52 13.98
C ARG A 155 -12.98 -8.66 14.38
N GLY A 156 -12.56 -9.89 14.07
CA GLY A 156 -13.32 -11.09 14.43
C GLY A 156 -14.52 -11.36 13.53
N GLU A 157 -14.65 -10.62 12.42
CA GLU A 157 -15.63 -10.82 11.37
C GLU A 157 -14.96 -11.06 10.02
N VAL A 158 -15.64 -11.80 9.14
CA VAL A 158 -15.21 -12.00 7.75
C VAL A 158 -16.29 -11.54 6.77
N ARG A 159 -15.86 -11.17 5.56
CA ARG A 159 -16.74 -10.83 4.43
C ARG A 159 -16.28 -11.50 3.15
N THR A 160 -17.15 -11.63 2.17
CA THR A 160 -16.77 -12.26 0.90
C THR A 160 -16.16 -11.27 -0.08
N TYR A 161 -15.40 -11.75 -1.07
CA TYR A 161 -14.98 -10.91 -2.20
C TYR A 161 -16.17 -10.24 -2.90
N ALA A 162 -17.29 -10.95 -3.02
CA ALA A 162 -18.52 -10.41 -3.58
C ALA A 162 -19.14 -9.31 -2.71
N TRP A 163 -19.03 -9.42 -1.38
CA TRP A 163 -19.42 -8.36 -0.46
C TRP A 163 -18.58 -7.10 -0.68
N VAL A 164 -17.25 -7.23 -0.76
CA VAL A 164 -16.36 -6.07 -1.00
C VAL A 164 -16.70 -5.41 -2.34
N ALA A 165 -16.89 -6.20 -3.41
CA ALA A 165 -17.28 -5.70 -4.72
C ALA A 165 -18.60 -4.91 -4.71
N ARG A 166 -19.57 -5.33 -3.88
CA ARG A 166 -20.82 -4.57 -3.68
C ARG A 166 -20.58 -3.25 -2.93
N GLN A 167 -19.78 -3.28 -1.86
CA GLN A 167 -19.52 -2.11 -1.03
C GLN A 167 -18.78 -0.99 -1.77
N VAL A 168 -17.97 -1.33 -2.78
CA VAL A 168 -17.31 -0.34 -3.65
C VAL A 168 -18.16 0.04 -4.88
N GLY A 169 -19.44 -0.37 -4.93
CA GLY A 169 -20.33 -0.05 -6.05
C GLY A 169 -19.93 -0.69 -7.39
N ARG A 170 -19.25 -1.85 -7.35
CA ARG A 170 -18.80 -2.61 -8.52
C ARG A 170 -19.16 -4.11 -8.40
N PRO A 171 -20.46 -4.47 -8.27
CA PRO A 171 -20.88 -5.85 -7.94
C PRO A 171 -20.40 -6.93 -8.93
N ARG A 172 -20.21 -6.57 -10.21
CA ARG A 172 -19.71 -7.48 -11.26
C ARG A 172 -18.18 -7.63 -11.27
N ALA A 173 -17.44 -6.82 -10.52
CA ALA A 173 -15.98 -6.74 -10.56
C ALA A 173 -15.27 -7.64 -9.53
N VAL A 174 -15.89 -8.74 -9.09
CA VAL A 174 -15.38 -9.62 -8.02
C VAL A 174 -13.94 -10.08 -8.27
N ARG A 175 -13.60 -10.45 -9.52
CA ARG A 175 -12.24 -10.88 -9.88
C ARG A 175 -11.22 -9.75 -9.78
N ALA A 176 -11.57 -8.54 -10.25
CA ALA A 176 -10.70 -7.38 -10.15
C ALA A 176 -10.46 -6.99 -8.68
N VAL A 177 -11.53 -7.01 -7.86
CA VAL A 177 -11.44 -6.80 -6.41
C VAL A 177 -10.54 -7.83 -5.75
N ALA A 178 -10.68 -9.12 -6.09
CA ALA A 178 -9.80 -10.17 -5.58
C ALA A 178 -8.32 -9.93 -5.96
N SER A 179 -8.05 -9.46 -7.18
CA SER A 179 -6.69 -9.10 -7.61
C SER A 179 -6.11 -7.92 -6.81
N VAL A 180 -6.93 -6.91 -6.49
CA VAL A 180 -6.51 -5.79 -5.62
C VAL A 180 -6.18 -6.29 -4.22
N ILE A 181 -7.08 -7.09 -3.62
CA ILE A 181 -6.90 -7.63 -2.26
C ILE A 181 -5.63 -8.50 -2.18
N ALA A 182 -5.36 -9.30 -3.21
CA ALA A 182 -4.14 -10.12 -3.30
C ALA A 182 -2.86 -9.27 -3.43
N ARG A 183 -2.96 -8.03 -3.92
CA ARG A 183 -1.84 -7.09 -4.08
C ARG A 183 -1.86 -5.96 -3.05
N ASN A 184 -2.54 -6.18 -1.91
CA ASN A 184 -2.58 -5.20 -0.83
C ASN A 184 -1.16 -4.79 -0.44
N VAL A 185 -0.86 -3.50 -0.58
CA VAL A 185 0.47 -2.92 -0.30
C VAL A 185 0.74 -2.72 1.18
N VAL A 186 -0.32 -2.73 2.01
CA VAL A 186 -0.26 -2.54 3.47
C VAL A 186 -0.99 -3.69 4.18
N PRO A 187 -0.53 -4.94 3.98
CA PRO A 187 -1.10 -6.12 4.64
C PRO A 187 -1.10 -5.99 6.16
N TYR A 188 -1.89 -6.84 6.83
CA TYR A 188 -2.15 -6.83 8.28
C TYR A 188 -2.95 -5.58 8.72
N VAL A 189 -2.40 -4.40 8.47
CA VAL A 189 -2.97 -3.09 8.82
C VAL A 189 -4.25 -2.84 8.02
N VAL A 190 -4.20 -3.05 6.69
CA VAL A 190 -5.41 -3.22 5.88
C VAL A 190 -5.75 -4.71 5.87
N PRO A 191 -6.88 -5.13 6.47
CA PRO A 191 -7.10 -6.51 6.88
C PRO A 191 -7.61 -7.40 5.74
N CYS A 192 -6.79 -7.65 4.73
CA CYS A 192 -7.13 -8.52 3.60
C CYS A 192 -7.37 -9.99 4.01
N HIS A 193 -6.84 -10.44 5.15
CA HIS A 193 -7.11 -11.77 5.72
C HIS A 193 -8.57 -11.96 6.17
N ARG A 194 -9.33 -10.88 6.38
CA ARG A 194 -10.76 -10.94 6.73
C ARG A 194 -11.68 -11.22 5.53
N VAL A 195 -11.13 -11.32 4.31
CA VAL A 195 -11.92 -11.61 3.10
C VAL A 195 -11.86 -13.07 2.73
N VAL A 196 -13.02 -13.71 2.56
CA VAL A 196 -13.16 -15.15 2.27
C VAL A 196 -13.90 -15.40 0.94
N PRO A 197 -13.81 -16.62 0.37
CA PRO A 197 -14.60 -16.99 -0.81
C PRO A 197 -16.11 -16.96 -0.55
N SER A 198 -16.92 -16.70 -1.59
CA SER A 198 -18.39 -16.85 -1.50
C SER A 198 -18.80 -18.32 -1.32
N SER A 199 -17.95 -19.25 -1.74
CA SER A 199 -18.06 -20.68 -1.43
C SER A 199 -17.62 -21.02 0.00
N GLY A 200 -17.50 -20.02 0.88
CA GLY A 200 -17.13 -20.14 2.29
C GLY A 200 -15.75 -20.74 2.53
N GLY A 201 -15.53 -21.10 3.80
CA GLY A 201 -14.23 -21.51 4.32
C GLY A 201 -13.24 -20.34 4.33
N ILE A 202 -12.01 -20.62 4.76
CA ILE A 202 -10.98 -19.58 4.89
C ILE A 202 -10.38 -19.20 3.52
N GLY A 203 -10.26 -20.16 2.60
CA GLY A 203 -9.64 -19.96 1.29
C GLY A 203 -8.15 -19.60 1.34
N ASN A 204 -7.63 -19.11 0.21
CA ASN A 204 -6.21 -18.79 0.05
C ASN A 204 -5.84 -17.39 0.57
N TYR A 205 -4.53 -17.16 0.72
CA TYR A 205 -3.94 -15.91 1.20
C TYR A 205 -2.52 -15.72 0.66
N ILE A 206 -2.08 -14.46 0.51
CA ILE A 206 -0.74 -14.14 -0.02
C ILE A 206 0.38 -14.67 0.89
N PHE A 207 0.17 -14.69 2.21
CA PHE A 207 1.13 -15.25 3.17
C PHE A 207 0.83 -16.72 3.52
N GLY A 208 0.05 -17.41 2.71
CA GLY A 208 -0.38 -18.79 2.95
C GLY A 208 -1.62 -18.91 3.83
N SER A 209 -2.36 -20.00 3.62
CA SER A 209 -3.62 -20.28 4.33
C SER A 209 -3.42 -20.45 5.85
N ALA A 210 -2.29 -21.02 6.28
CA ALA A 210 -1.95 -21.17 7.69
C ALA A 210 -1.86 -19.82 8.41
N THR A 211 -1.19 -18.82 7.82
CA THR A 211 -1.09 -17.46 8.34
C THR A 211 -2.45 -16.80 8.46
N LYS A 212 -3.31 -16.96 7.44
CA LYS A 212 -4.68 -16.42 7.46
C LYS A 212 -5.52 -17.02 8.58
N ARG A 213 -5.44 -18.35 8.76
CA ARG A 213 -6.12 -19.05 9.86
C ARG A 213 -5.63 -18.55 11.21
N ALA A 214 -4.31 -18.44 11.41
CA ALA A 214 -3.74 -17.96 12.65
C ALA A 214 -4.19 -16.52 12.99
N LEU A 215 -4.17 -15.61 12.02
CA LEU A 215 -4.66 -14.23 12.21
C LEU A 215 -6.14 -14.20 12.58
N LEU A 216 -6.99 -14.91 11.84
CA LEU A 216 -8.43 -14.96 12.13
C LEU A 216 -8.73 -15.58 13.50
N ALA A 217 -8.00 -16.62 13.89
CA ALA A 217 -8.13 -17.24 15.21
C ALA A 217 -7.77 -16.26 16.33
N ARG A 218 -6.66 -15.50 16.20
CA ARG A 218 -6.28 -14.44 17.16
C ARG A 218 -7.31 -13.30 17.24
N GLU A 219 -8.03 -13.07 16.16
CA GLU A 219 -9.16 -12.14 16.14
C GLU A 219 -10.44 -12.69 16.78
N GLY A 220 -10.46 -13.96 17.21
CA GLY A 220 -11.63 -14.60 17.81
C GLY A 220 -12.63 -15.15 16.79
N VAL A 221 -12.15 -15.54 15.61
CA VAL A 221 -12.93 -16.31 14.63
C VAL A 221 -12.70 -17.79 14.86
N ASP A 222 -13.79 -18.54 14.98
CA ASP A 222 -13.76 -20.01 14.94
C ASP A 222 -13.58 -20.46 13.47
N VAL A 223 -12.32 -20.72 13.10
CA VAL A 223 -11.95 -21.09 11.72
C VAL A 223 -12.42 -22.48 11.35
N ASP A 224 -12.50 -23.40 12.31
CA ASP A 224 -12.92 -24.78 12.08
C ASP A 224 -14.44 -24.85 11.88
N GLN A 225 -15.20 -24.07 12.65
CA GLN A 225 -16.63 -23.89 12.42
C GLN A 225 -16.91 -23.28 11.05
N LEU A 226 -16.14 -22.28 10.61
CA LEU A 226 -16.31 -21.70 9.27
C LEU A 226 -16.10 -22.72 8.16
N ASP A 227 -15.11 -23.60 8.28
CA ASP A 227 -14.89 -24.66 7.30
C ASP A 227 -15.96 -25.76 7.38
N ALA A 228 -16.44 -26.11 8.58
CA ALA A 228 -17.53 -27.06 8.76
C ALA A 228 -18.82 -26.57 8.09
N LEU A 229 -19.23 -25.33 8.36
CA LEU A 229 -20.36 -24.67 7.69
C LEU A 229 -20.16 -24.66 6.18
N ALA A 230 -18.94 -24.42 5.70
CA ALA A 230 -18.67 -24.38 4.27
C ALA A 230 -18.81 -25.74 3.60
N LYS A 231 -18.42 -26.83 4.28
CA LYS A 231 -18.61 -28.22 3.81
C LYS A 231 -20.09 -28.60 3.74
N GLU A 232 -20.90 -28.07 4.67
CA GLU A 232 -22.36 -28.23 4.70
C GLU A 232 -23.08 -27.24 3.76
N HIS A 233 -22.33 -26.49 2.94
CA HIS A 233 -22.85 -25.46 2.04
C HIS A 233 -23.60 -24.31 2.73
N VAL A 234 -23.40 -24.11 4.04
CA VAL A 234 -23.99 -23.01 4.80
C VAL A 234 -23.14 -21.74 4.65
N ARG A 235 -23.80 -20.63 4.28
CA ARG A 235 -23.17 -19.32 4.05
C ARG A 235 -23.67 -18.24 4.99
N TYR A 236 -24.91 -18.36 5.44
CA TYR A 236 -25.53 -17.41 6.33
C TYR A 236 -26.23 -18.12 7.49
N ILE A 237 -26.36 -17.42 8.60
CA ILE A 237 -27.07 -17.88 9.79
C ILE A 237 -28.19 -16.88 10.08
N GLY A 238 -29.42 -17.40 10.13
CA GLY A 238 -30.62 -16.71 10.57
C GLY A 238 -30.96 -16.94 12.03
N SER A 239 -31.72 -16.01 12.59
CA SER A 239 -32.37 -16.13 13.89
C SER A 239 -33.84 -16.47 13.71
N LYS A 240 -34.28 -17.64 14.22
CA LYS A 240 -35.70 -18.07 14.20
C LYS A 240 -36.65 -17.10 14.93
N THR A 241 -36.12 -16.28 15.84
CA THR A 241 -36.92 -15.34 16.64
C THR A 241 -37.05 -13.97 16.00
N THR A 242 -35.99 -13.46 15.36
CA THR A 242 -35.98 -12.12 14.78
C THR A 242 -36.19 -12.10 13.27
N HIS A 243 -36.11 -13.26 12.62
CA HIS A 243 -36.11 -13.42 11.16
C HIS A 243 -35.04 -12.57 10.47
N ILE A 244 -33.88 -12.38 11.11
CA ILE A 244 -32.72 -11.69 10.54
C ILE A 244 -31.65 -12.72 10.19
N PHE A 245 -31.08 -12.64 8.99
CA PHE A 245 -29.92 -13.45 8.58
C PHE A 245 -28.65 -12.63 8.44
N CYS A 246 -27.52 -13.28 8.75
CA CYS A 246 -26.21 -12.68 8.94
C CYS A 246 -25.10 -13.55 8.34
N PHE A 247 -23.91 -12.98 8.13
CA PHE A 247 -22.69 -13.78 8.03
C PHE A 247 -22.44 -14.53 9.35
N PRO A 248 -21.87 -15.76 9.33
CA PRO A 248 -21.66 -16.58 10.53
C PRO A 248 -20.83 -15.88 11.62
N THR A 249 -19.88 -15.04 11.22
CA THR A 249 -19.01 -14.30 12.14
C THR A 249 -19.54 -12.93 12.54
N CYS A 250 -20.70 -12.50 12.05
CA CYS A 250 -21.31 -11.24 12.46
C CYS A 250 -21.54 -11.21 13.96
N ARG A 251 -21.28 -10.07 14.61
CA ARG A 251 -21.57 -9.85 16.04
C ARG A 251 -22.99 -10.23 16.47
N ASP A 252 -23.99 -10.05 15.61
CA ASP A 252 -25.37 -10.43 15.91
C ASP A 252 -25.58 -11.94 15.79
N ALA A 253 -24.97 -12.57 14.78
CA ALA A 253 -25.04 -14.02 14.58
C ALA A 253 -24.44 -14.78 15.77
N LYS A 254 -23.31 -14.28 16.29
CA LYS A 254 -22.63 -14.85 17.47
C LYS A 254 -23.52 -14.87 18.72
N ARG A 255 -24.51 -13.96 18.82
CA ARG A 255 -25.44 -13.88 19.96
C ARG A 255 -26.67 -14.78 19.83
N ILE A 256 -26.90 -15.37 18.65
CA ILE A 256 -28.02 -16.29 18.43
C ILE A 256 -27.72 -17.59 19.18
N GLN A 257 -28.60 -17.96 20.11
CA GLN A 257 -28.56 -19.27 20.78
C GLN A 257 -28.65 -20.39 19.75
N GLU A 258 -27.89 -21.48 19.93
CA GLU A 258 -27.78 -22.57 18.94
C GLU A 258 -29.15 -23.10 18.49
N LYS A 259 -30.07 -23.35 19.43
CA LYS A 259 -31.45 -23.80 19.14
C LYS A 259 -32.24 -22.87 18.20
N ASN A 260 -31.90 -21.58 18.19
CA ASN A 260 -32.57 -20.53 17.42
C ASN A 260 -31.84 -20.20 16.11
N ARG A 261 -30.74 -20.90 15.79
CA ARG A 261 -30.02 -20.72 14.52
C ARG A 261 -30.75 -21.43 13.38
N MET A 262 -30.78 -20.78 12.22
CA MET A 262 -31.30 -21.32 10.97
C MET A 262 -30.22 -21.17 9.90
N PRO A 263 -29.62 -22.25 9.38
CA PRO A 263 -28.61 -22.15 8.34
C PRO A 263 -29.26 -21.85 6.98
N PHE A 264 -28.55 -21.09 6.13
CA PHE A 264 -28.94 -20.83 4.74
C PHE A 264 -27.78 -21.02 3.79
N ARG A 265 -28.08 -21.57 2.60
CA ARG A 265 -27.06 -21.86 1.57
C ARG A 265 -26.62 -20.63 0.77
N ASP A 266 -27.49 -19.64 0.66
CA ASP A 266 -27.24 -18.38 -0.03
C ASP A 266 -28.22 -17.33 0.51
N ALA A 267 -28.17 -16.12 -0.04
CA ALA A 267 -29.02 -15.03 0.43
C ALA A 267 -30.46 -15.17 -0.07
N ASP A 268 -30.67 -15.76 -1.25
CA ASP A 268 -32.00 -15.89 -1.87
C ASP A 268 -32.83 -16.92 -1.08
N ASP A 269 -32.21 -18.04 -0.68
CA ASP A 269 -32.77 -19.04 0.23
C ASP A 269 -33.28 -18.43 1.55
N ALA A 270 -32.53 -17.49 2.13
CA ALA A 270 -32.94 -16.77 3.33
C ALA A 270 -34.12 -15.81 3.08
N LEU A 271 -34.07 -15.06 1.98
CA LEU A 271 -35.10 -14.09 1.59
C LEU A 271 -36.43 -14.78 1.28
N GLU A 272 -36.40 -15.85 0.49
CA GLU A 272 -37.57 -16.69 0.16
C GLU A 272 -38.17 -17.34 1.42
N SER A 273 -37.33 -17.66 2.40
CA SER A 273 -37.74 -18.15 3.73
C SER A 273 -38.30 -17.04 4.66
N GLY A 274 -38.45 -15.81 4.16
CA GLY A 274 -39.02 -14.68 4.91
C GLY A 274 -38.05 -14.01 5.88
N TYR A 275 -36.74 -14.21 5.73
CA TYR A 275 -35.73 -13.54 6.55
C TYR A 275 -35.27 -12.25 5.88
N ARG A 276 -35.04 -11.21 6.70
CA ARG A 276 -34.49 -9.94 6.25
C ARG A 276 -32.99 -9.85 6.51
N PRO A 277 -32.23 -9.12 5.68
CA PRO A 277 -30.79 -9.01 5.87
C PRO A 277 -30.43 -8.17 7.09
N CYS A 278 -29.38 -8.58 7.78
CA CYS A 278 -28.80 -7.84 8.90
C CYS A 278 -28.23 -6.49 8.44
N ARG A 279 -28.56 -5.42 9.16
CA ARG A 279 -28.06 -4.06 8.90
C ARG A 279 -26.61 -3.86 9.32
N HIS A 280 -26.10 -4.67 10.26
CA HIS A 280 -24.71 -4.57 10.72
C HIS A 280 -23.72 -5.24 9.74
N CYS A 281 -24.01 -6.47 9.30
CA CYS A 281 -23.11 -7.18 8.39
C CYS A 281 -23.46 -7.03 6.90
N GLN A 282 -24.66 -6.55 6.58
CA GLN A 282 -25.12 -6.26 5.22
C GLN A 282 -24.83 -7.42 4.24
N PRO A 283 -25.39 -8.62 4.48
CA PRO A 283 -25.09 -9.82 3.69
C PRO A 283 -25.46 -9.64 2.21
N VAL A 284 -26.58 -8.97 1.98
CA VAL A 284 -26.98 -8.36 0.71
C VAL A 284 -26.90 -6.85 0.87
N ALA A 285 -26.34 -6.17 -0.13
CA ALA A 285 -26.37 -4.71 -0.16
C ALA A 285 -27.82 -4.27 -0.43
N ALA A 286 -28.20 -3.13 0.14
CA ALA A 286 -29.46 -2.46 -0.20
C ALA A 286 -29.46 -1.99 -1.66
#